data_AF-A0ABC8LXP1-F1
#
_entry.id   AF-A0ABC8LXP1-F1
#
_cell.length_a   1.000
_cell.length_b   1.000
_cell.length_c   1.000
_cell.angle_alpha   90.00
_cell.angle_beta   90.00
_cell.angle_gamma   90.00
#
_symmetry.space_group_name_H-M   'P 1'
#
loop_
_entity.id
_entity.type
_entity.pdbx_description
1 polymer ?
#
loop_
_entity_poly.entity_id
_entity_poly.type
_entity_poly.pdbx_seq_one_letter_code
_entity_poly.pdbx_strand_id
1 'polypeptide(L)'
;MAYPLSTNSRWIINEKGQRVKLACVNWPAHLQPVVAEGLSKQPVDSVAKKIMAMGFNCVRLTWPLDLATNETLATNVTVRQSFWSLGLSDDISGFQTTNPSMIDLPLIEAYKSVVTTLGNHNLMVILDNHLTKPGWCCRYNDSNGFFGDTFFEPGTWIAGLTKIATIFKGAPNVVGMSLRNELRGPRQNIDDWFKYMQQGAEAVHGANPNVLVILSGLTYDTDLSFVRSRPVTLTISGKLVFEIHQYGVPKTPTTHAARFLKSSTTEAVSTSGTSRCFLVSLEWM
;
A
#
# COMPACT_ATOMS: atom_id res chain seq x y z
N MET A 1 19.69 7.42 -2.05
CA MET A 1 18.84 7.28 -3.25
C MET A 1 18.33 8.65 -3.67
N ALA A 2 17.99 8.86 -4.95
CA ALA A 2 17.41 10.13 -5.41
C ALA A 2 15.88 10.03 -5.40
N TYR A 3 15.24 11.01 -4.79
CA TYR A 3 13.78 11.13 -4.62
C TYR A 3 13.38 12.57 -4.97
N PRO A 4 12.12 12.85 -5.34
CA PRO A 4 11.00 11.90 -5.44
C PRO A 4 11.10 10.98 -6.66
N LEU A 5 10.33 9.89 -6.64
CA LEU A 5 10.12 9.06 -7.83
C LEU A 5 9.04 9.67 -8.73
N SER A 6 9.11 9.39 -10.03
CA SER A 6 8.09 9.77 -11.00
C SER A 6 7.94 8.68 -12.07
N THR A 7 6.94 8.81 -12.93
CA THR A 7 6.71 7.91 -14.05
C THR A 7 7.05 8.60 -15.37
N ASN A 8 7.78 7.91 -16.23
CA ASN A 8 8.01 8.29 -17.61
C ASN A 8 7.63 7.11 -18.52
N SER A 9 6.52 7.25 -19.24
CA SER A 9 5.85 6.14 -19.90
C SER A 9 5.69 4.97 -18.90
N ARG A 10 6.07 3.75 -19.29
CA ARG A 10 6.01 2.52 -18.50
C ARG A 10 7.05 2.41 -17.38
N TRP A 11 7.92 3.40 -17.20
CA TRP A 11 9.02 3.31 -16.24
C TRP A 11 8.79 4.19 -15.03
N ILE A 12 9.18 3.67 -13.86
CA ILE A 12 9.46 4.50 -12.70
C ILE A 12 10.89 5.02 -12.85
N ILE A 13 11.08 6.31 -12.65
CA ILE A 13 12.37 6.99 -12.70
C ILE A 13 12.60 7.76 -11.40
N ASN A 14 13.86 7.98 -11.04
CA ASN A 14 14.24 8.91 -9.99
C ASN A 14 14.33 10.34 -10.52
N GLU A 15 14.58 11.30 -9.63
CA GLU A 15 14.75 12.72 -9.95
C GLU A 15 15.87 12.98 -11.00
N LYS A 16 16.86 12.09 -11.11
CA LYS A 16 17.93 12.17 -12.12
C LYS A 16 17.54 11.55 -13.48
N GLY A 17 16.28 11.14 -13.66
CA GLY A 17 15.79 10.48 -14.87
C GLY A 17 16.21 9.01 -15.02
N GLN A 18 16.85 8.42 -14.00
CA GLN A 18 17.33 7.05 -14.07
C GLN A 18 16.20 6.08 -13.71
N ARG A 19 16.06 4.99 -14.45
CA ARG A 19 15.05 3.96 -14.19
C ARG A 19 15.26 3.31 -12.82
N VAL A 20 14.18 3.22 -12.06
CA VAL A 20 14.11 2.51 -10.78
C VAL A 20 13.17 1.31 -10.96
N LYS A 21 13.62 0.12 -10.58
CA LYS A 21 12.76 -1.08 -10.49
C LYS A 21 12.46 -1.33 -9.02
N LEU A 22 11.18 -1.29 -8.66
CA LEU A 22 10.73 -1.65 -7.31
C LEU A 22 10.75 -3.18 -7.19
N ALA A 23 11.52 -3.68 -6.22
CA ALA A 23 11.59 -5.07 -5.83
C ALA A 23 11.26 -5.11 -4.33
N CYS A 24 9.97 -5.24 -4.02
CA CYS A 24 9.45 -5.07 -2.68
C CYS A 24 9.13 -6.41 -2.01
N VAL A 25 9.20 -6.43 -0.69
CA VAL A 25 8.48 -7.39 0.15
C VAL A 25 7.18 -6.78 0.65
N ASN A 26 6.17 -7.60 0.91
CA ASN A 26 5.00 -7.21 1.68
C ASN A 26 5.29 -7.42 3.18
N TRP A 27 5.01 -6.41 4.02
CA TRP A 27 5.09 -6.54 5.47
C TRP A 27 3.77 -6.12 6.12
N PRO A 28 2.99 -7.06 6.67
CA PRO A 28 1.73 -6.75 7.32
C PRO A 28 1.91 -5.90 8.58
N ALA A 29 1.15 -4.82 8.67
CA ALA A 29 0.97 -3.96 9.85
C ALA A 29 -0.48 -3.48 10.01
N HIS A 30 -1.41 -4.06 9.23
CA HIS A 30 -2.84 -3.76 9.26
C HIS A 30 -3.68 -4.74 10.07
N LEU A 31 -3.07 -5.79 10.60
CA LEU A 31 -3.76 -6.81 11.40
C LEU A 31 -4.22 -6.26 12.76
N GLN A 32 -4.92 -7.06 13.54
CA GLN A 32 -5.56 -6.62 14.80
C GLN A 32 -4.65 -5.83 15.74
N PRO A 33 -3.34 -6.16 15.90
CA PRO A 33 -2.45 -5.37 16.76
C PRO A 33 -2.12 -3.96 16.24
N VAL A 34 -2.33 -3.68 14.94
CA VAL A 34 -2.02 -2.41 14.26
C VAL A 34 -0.54 -2.01 14.41
N VAL A 35 0.34 -3.00 14.41
CA VAL A 35 1.79 -2.84 14.40
C VAL A 35 2.38 -3.90 13.46
N ALA A 36 3.56 -3.65 12.91
CA ALA A 36 4.17 -4.58 11.97
C ALA A 36 4.42 -5.96 12.61
N GLU A 37 4.04 -7.01 11.89
CA GLU A 37 4.11 -8.39 12.36
C GLU A 37 5.55 -8.84 12.65
N GLY A 38 5.70 -9.75 13.62
CA GLY A 38 6.99 -10.36 13.98
C GLY A 38 7.90 -9.50 14.85
N LEU A 39 7.51 -8.26 15.17
CA LEU A 39 8.32 -7.36 16.00
C LEU A 39 8.44 -7.80 17.47
N SER A 40 7.60 -8.70 17.96
CA SER A 40 7.82 -9.36 19.25
C SER A 40 9.01 -10.33 19.25
N LYS A 41 9.52 -10.72 18.07
CA LYS A 41 10.60 -11.70 17.90
C LYS A 41 11.89 -11.10 17.34
N GLN A 42 11.82 -9.98 16.64
CA GLN A 42 12.97 -9.34 16.01
C GLN A 42 12.88 -7.80 16.11
N PRO A 43 14.01 -7.10 16.32
CA PRO A 43 14.06 -5.65 16.18
C PRO A 43 13.74 -5.20 14.74
N VAL A 44 13.10 -4.05 14.56
CA VAL A 44 12.81 -3.48 13.23
C VAL A 44 14.09 -3.39 12.38
N ASP A 45 15.21 -2.95 12.97
CA ASP A 45 16.52 -2.89 12.32
C ASP A 45 16.99 -4.24 11.77
N SER A 46 16.75 -5.32 12.50
CA SER A 46 17.17 -6.67 12.07
C SER A 46 16.34 -7.15 10.89
N VAL A 47 15.04 -6.85 10.89
CA VAL A 47 14.15 -7.16 9.75
C VAL A 47 14.56 -6.34 8.52
N ALA A 48 14.79 -5.02 8.68
CA ALA A 48 15.22 -4.15 7.60
C ALA A 48 16.55 -4.60 6.95
N LYS A 49 17.55 -4.96 7.77
CA LYS A 49 18.83 -5.51 7.28
C LYS A 49 18.64 -6.82 6.52
N LYS A 50 17.76 -7.71 6.99
CA LYS A 50 17.45 -8.97 6.30
C LYS A 50 16.79 -8.73 4.93
N ILE A 51 15.85 -7.80 4.85
CA ILE A 51 15.19 -7.42 3.58
C ILE A 51 16.24 -6.94 2.57
N MET A 52 17.15 -6.06 2.98
CA MET A 52 18.26 -5.59 2.16
C MET A 52 19.21 -6.72 1.74
N ALA A 53 19.56 -7.62 2.67
CA ALA A 53 20.45 -8.75 2.41
C ALA A 53 19.86 -9.76 1.41
N MET A 54 18.52 -9.88 1.35
CA MET A 54 17.82 -10.69 0.34
C MET A 54 17.75 -10.00 -1.05
N GLY A 55 18.22 -8.75 -1.17
CA GLY A 55 18.27 -8.01 -2.43
C GLY A 55 17.01 -7.21 -2.75
N PHE A 56 16.05 -7.09 -1.82
CA PHE A 56 14.91 -6.20 -1.98
C PHE A 56 15.29 -4.75 -1.69
N ASN A 57 14.61 -3.80 -2.34
CA ASN A 57 14.86 -2.36 -2.19
C ASN A 57 13.66 -1.58 -1.65
N CYS A 58 12.53 -2.25 -1.42
CA CYS A 58 11.34 -1.62 -0.87
C CYS A 58 10.52 -2.56 0.03
N VAL A 59 9.64 -1.95 0.81
CA VAL A 59 8.61 -2.63 1.59
C VAL A 59 7.26 -2.04 1.22
N ARG A 60 6.31 -2.89 0.82
CA ARG A 60 4.88 -2.57 0.83
C ARG A 60 4.38 -2.80 2.24
N LEU A 61 4.25 -1.71 2.99
CA LEU A 61 3.85 -1.69 4.40
C LEU A 61 2.37 -1.37 4.47
N THR A 62 1.60 -2.35 4.89
CA THR A 62 0.13 -2.28 4.90
C THR A 62 -0.36 -1.52 6.14
N TRP A 63 -1.49 -0.82 6.05
CA TRP A 63 -2.14 -0.20 7.21
C TRP A 63 -3.68 -0.29 7.11
N PRO A 64 -4.41 -0.33 8.23
CA PRO A 64 -5.86 -0.32 8.23
C PRO A 64 -6.39 1.12 8.22
N LEU A 65 -7.49 1.41 7.52
CA LEU A 65 -8.05 2.76 7.42
C LEU A 65 -8.33 3.39 8.79
N ASP A 66 -8.79 2.58 9.76
CA ASP A 66 -9.04 3.00 11.13
C ASP A 66 -7.79 3.59 11.81
N LEU A 67 -6.56 3.20 11.44
CA LEU A 67 -5.35 3.85 11.96
C LEU A 67 -5.27 5.34 11.57
N ALA A 68 -5.90 5.73 10.46
CA ALA A 68 -6.01 7.12 10.05
C ALA A 68 -7.30 7.78 10.58
N THR A 69 -8.42 7.07 10.58
CA THR A 69 -9.75 7.69 10.78
C THR A 69 -10.33 7.52 12.19
N ASN A 70 -9.82 6.58 12.98
CA ASN A 70 -10.20 6.39 14.38
C ASN A 70 -9.12 6.99 15.28
N GLU A 71 -9.33 8.23 15.73
CA GLU A 71 -8.35 8.97 16.53
C GLU A 71 -8.03 8.26 17.85
N THR A 72 -9.03 7.69 18.53
CA THR A 72 -8.81 6.94 19.77
C THR A 72 -7.89 5.73 19.54
N LEU A 73 -8.11 4.97 18.47
CA LEU A 73 -7.22 3.88 18.11
C LEU A 73 -5.80 4.39 17.80
N ALA A 74 -5.69 5.44 16.99
CA ALA A 74 -4.42 5.92 16.50
C ALA A 74 -3.53 6.51 17.61
N THR A 75 -4.10 7.34 18.49
CA THR A 75 -3.33 8.18 19.42
C THR A 75 -3.48 7.82 20.89
N ASN A 76 -4.56 7.16 21.31
CA ASN A 76 -4.77 6.80 22.71
C ASN A 76 -4.40 5.34 23.03
N VAL A 77 -4.42 4.44 22.05
CA VAL A 77 -4.03 3.04 22.22
C VAL A 77 -2.53 2.90 21.94
N THR A 78 -1.78 2.38 22.91
CA THR A 78 -0.37 2.02 22.72
C THR A 78 -0.21 0.61 22.16
N VAL A 79 0.98 0.28 21.62
CA VAL A 79 1.29 -1.09 21.18
C VAL A 79 1.06 -2.11 22.31
N ARG A 80 1.48 -1.78 23.55
CA ARG A 80 1.25 -2.62 24.73
C ARG A 80 -0.23 -2.85 24.99
N GLN A 81 -1.03 -1.78 24.97
CA GLN A 81 -2.47 -1.88 25.21
C GLN A 81 -3.18 -2.67 24.11
N SER A 82 -2.76 -2.51 22.86
CA SER A 82 -3.24 -3.29 21.73
C SER A 82 -2.99 -4.79 21.95
N PHE A 83 -1.75 -5.20 22.23
CA PHE A 83 -1.44 -6.60 22.55
C PHE A 83 -2.17 -7.11 23.78
N TRP A 84 -2.27 -6.30 24.84
CA TRP A 84 -2.95 -6.68 26.08
C TRP A 84 -4.45 -6.95 25.84
N SER A 85 -5.12 -6.10 25.04
CA SER A 85 -6.52 -6.27 24.67
C SER A 85 -6.79 -7.56 23.87
N LEU A 86 -5.76 -8.11 23.22
CA LEU A 86 -5.80 -9.34 22.44
C LEU A 86 -5.33 -10.58 23.23
N GLY A 87 -4.96 -10.41 24.51
CA GLY A 87 -4.44 -11.50 25.34
C GLY A 87 -3.02 -11.97 24.95
N LEU A 88 -2.24 -11.13 24.26
CA LEU A 88 -0.93 -11.47 23.72
C LEU A 88 0.20 -11.13 24.70
N SER A 89 0.17 -11.72 25.90
CA SER A 89 1.15 -11.42 26.97
C SER A 89 2.59 -11.72 26.57
N ASP A 90 2.82 -12.83 25.87
CA ASP A 90 4.15 -13.24 25.43
C ASP A 90 4.72 -12.27 24.38
N ASP A 91 3.86 -11.72 23.52
CA ASP A 91 4.26 -10.72 22.54
C ASP A 91 4.59 -9.38 23.19
N ILE A 92 3.92 -8.99 24.28
CA ILE A 92 4.31 -7.81 25.07
C ILE A 92 5.74 -7.97 25.59
N SER A 93 6.04 -9.10 26.26
CA SER A 93 7.38 -9.37 26.80
C SER A 93 8.44 -9.44 25.70
N GLY A 94 8.12 -10.11 24.59
CA GLY A 94 9.01 -10.19 23.43
C GLY A 94 9.29 -8.82 22.83
N PHE A 95 8.24 -8.03 22.56
CA PHE A 95 8.35 -6.72 21.95
C PHE A 95 9.07 -5.72 22.85
N GLN A 96 8.85 -5.77 24.17
CA GLN A 96 9.60 -4.95 25.12
C GLN A 96 11.10 -5.29 25.12
N THR A 97 11.47 -6.53 24.79
CA THR A 97 12.87 -6.95 24.68
C THR A 97 13.48 -6.51 23.36
N THR A 98 12.75 -6.67 22.25
CA THR A 98 13.26 -6.47 20.88
C THR A 98 13.15 -5.03 20.39
N ASN A 99 12.09 -4.31 20.80
CA ASN A 99 11.77 -2.94 20.38
C ASN A 99 11.28 -2.09 21.59
N PRO A 100 12.10 -1.97 22.66
CA PRO A 100 11.69 -1.31 23.91
C PRO A 100 11.23 0.13 23.75
N SER A 101 11.75 0.87 22.77
CA SER A 101 11.37 2.27 22.53
C SER A 101 9.99 2.44 21.90
N MET A 102 9.38 1.36 21.39
CA MET A 102 8.11 1.41 20.65
C MET A 102 6.92 0.81 21.41
N ILE A 103 7.15 -0.02 22.44
CA ILE A 103 6.07 -0.79 23.10
C ILE A 103 5.01 0.10 23.76
N ASP A 104 5.38 1.28 24.24
CA ASP A 104 4.48 2.22 24.88
C ASP A 104 4.13 3.44 23.99
N LEU A 105 4.51 3.41 22.71
CA LEU A 105 4.09 4.42 21.75
C LEU A 105 2.63 4.21 21.31
N PRO A 106 1.89 5.30 21.04
CA PRO A 106 0.65 5.22 20.28
C PRO A 106 0.84 4.50 18.94
N LEU A 107 -0.19 3.79 18.47
CA LEU A 107 -0.10 2.96 17.27
C LEU A 107 0.38 3.75 16.03
N ILE A 108 -0.08 4.99 15.83
CA ILE A 108 0.39 5.80 14.70
C ILE A 108 1.88 6.18 14.81
N GLU A 109 2.37 6.42 16.02
CA GLU A 109 3.78 6.73 16.25
C GLU A 109 4.65 5.49 16.09
N ALA A 110 4.19 4.32 16.54
CA ALA A 110 4.87 3.05 16.27
C ALA A 110 4.97 2.77 14.75
N TYR A 111 3.89 3.01 13.99
CA TYR A 111 3.90 2.89 12.53
C TYR A 111 4.92 3.85 11.88
N LYS A 112 4.97 5.11 12.33
CA LYS A 112 5.99 6.11 11.90
C LYS A 112 7.41 5.67 12.25
N SER A 113 7.63 5.07 13.42
CA SER A 113 8.94 4.53 13.80
C SER A 113 9.40 3.43 12.84
N VAL A 114 8.50 2.50 12.44
CA VAL A 114 8.83 1.47 11.45
C VAL A 114 9.24 2.09 10.12
N VAL A 115 8.44 3.03 9.59
CA VAL A 115 8.74 3.72 8.31
C VAL A 115 10.08 4.47 8.38
N THR A 116 10.37 5.14 9.49
CA THR A 116 11.62 5.87 9.70
C THR A 116 12.81 4.92 9.72
N THR A 117 12.71 3.81 10.46
CA THR A 117 13.78 2.81 10.53
C THR A 117 14.04 2.18 9.16
N LEU A 118 13.00 1.85 8.38
CA LEU A 118 13.17 1.39 7.00
C LEU A 118 13.96 2.40 6.15
N GLY A 119 13.66 3.69 6.28
CA GLY A 119 14.39 4.77 5.62
C GLY A 119 15.87 4.84 6.01
N ASN A 120 16.18 4.68 7.31
CA ASN A 120 17.56 4.65 7.82
C ASN A 120 18.37 3.48 7.25
N HIS A 121 17.71 2.39 6.84
CA HIS A 121 18.32 1.23 6.17
C HIS A 121 18.28 1.32 4.64
N ASN A 122 17.99 2.50 4.07
CA ASN A 122 17.86 2.70 2.63
C ASN A 122 16.80 1.80 1.97
N LEU A 123 15.70 1.52 2.68
CA LEU A 123 14.53 0.86 2.09
C LEU A 123 13.48 1.91 1.73
N MET A 124 13.00 1.85 0.49
CA MET A 124 11.82 2.59 0.06
C MET A 124 10.55 1.97 0.68
N VAL A 125 9.51 2.77 0.87
CA VAL A 125 8.24 2.34 1.45
C VAL A 125 7.09 2.69 0.50
N ILE A 126 6.24 1.69 0.24
CA ILE A 126 4.91 1.87 -0.33
C ILE A 126 3.92 1.70 0.80
N LEU A 127 3.13 2.74 1.10
CA LEU A 127 2.07 2.65 2.11
C LEU A 127 0.82 2.10 1.46
N ASP A 128 0.34 0.96 1.92
CA ASP A 128 -0.79 0.26 1.31
C ASP A 128 -2.03 0.28 2.22
N ASN A 129 -3.11 0.92 1.78
CA ASN A 129 -4.37 0.84 2.52
C ASN A 129 -5.02 -0.52 2.31
N HIS A 130 -4.82 -1.42 3.26
CA HIS A 130 -5.11 -2.84 3.03
C HIS A 130 -6.54 -3.23 3.38
N LEU A 131 -7.05 -2.68 4.48
CA LEU A 131 -8.38 -2.97 5.02
C LEU A 131 -8.93 -1.75 5.72
N THR A 132 -10.24 -1.70 5.99
CA THR A 132 -10.76 -0.60 6.82
C THR A 132 -10.52 -0.86 8.29
N LYS A 133 -11.06 -1.97 8.79
CA LYS A 133 -10.87 -2.40 10.18
C LYS A 133 -9.58 -3.20 10.32
N PRO A 134 -8.87 -3.12 11.46
CA PRO A 134 -7.75 -4.01 11.72
C PRO A 134 -8.16 -5.48 11.66
N GLY A 135 -7.42 -6.31 10.93
CA GLY A 135 -7.64 -7.76 10.89
C GLY A 135 -7.44 -8.41 9.53
N TRP A 136 -7.88 -9.66 9.44
CA TRP A 136 -7.73 -10.50 8.24
C TRP A 136 -8.87 -10.30 7.24
N CYS A 137 -8.52 -10.52 5.98
CA CYS A 137 -9.40 -10.50 4.82
C CYS A 137 -9.14 -11.80 4.01
N CYS A 138 -9.60 -12.02 2.77
CA CYS A 138 -10.30 -11.14 1.84
C CYS A 138 -11.48 -11.91 1.25
N ARG A 139 -12.51 -12.18 2.07
CA ARG A 139 -13.67 -12.93 1.57
C ARG A 139 -14.45 -12.06 0.58
N TYR A 140 -15.10 -12.70 -0.38
CA TYR A 140 -15.89 -12.01 -1.41
C TYR A 140 -17.00 -11.12 -0.81
N ASN A 141 -17.49 -11.44 0.38
CA ASN A 141 -18.60 -10.80 1.07
C ASN A 141 -18.24 -10.35 2.50
N ASP A 142 -17.00 -9.93 2.76
CA ASP A 142 -16.58 -9.41 4.07
C ASP A 142 -17.04 -7.97 4.36
N SER A 143 -17.89 -7.40 3.51
CA SER A 143 -18.42 -6.04 3.63
C SER A 143 -17.34 -4.95 3.70
N ASN A 144 -16.18 -5.22 3.10
CA ASN A 144 -15.05 -4.30 3.06
C ASN A 144 -14.38 -4.22 1.67
N GLY A 145 -14.85 -5.03 0.71
CA GLY A 145 -14.22 -5.25 -0.58
C GLY A 145 -14.43 -4.14 -1.60
N PHE A 146 -15.50 -3.37 -1.52
CA PHE A 146 -15.78 -2.30 -2.48
C PHE A 146 -16.42 -1.06 -1.87
N PHE A 147 -16.33 0.06 -2.60
CA PHE A 147 -16.91 1.34 -2.22
C PHE A 147 -18.41 1.19 -1.88
N GLY A 148 -18.82 1.75 -0.74
CA GLY A 148 -20.19 1.70 -0.24
C GLY A 148 -20.55 0.41 0.50
N ASP A 149 -19.61 -0.53 0.67
CA ASP A 149 -19.80 -1.62 1.64
C ASP A 149 -19.86 -1.08 3.08
N THR A 150 -20.40 -1.89 4.00
CA THR A 150 -20.63 -1.53 5.41
C THR A 150 -19.42 -0.89 6.09
N PHE A 151 -18.22 -1.38 5.79
CA PHE A 151 -16.97 -0.87 6.37
C PHE A 151 -16.17 0.00 5.40
N PHE A 152 -16.64 0.29 4.19
CA PHE A 152 -15.87 1.01 3.19
C PHE A 152 -16.64 2.19 2.60
N GLU A 153 -16.77 3.23 3.41
CA GLU A 153 -17.35 4.51 3.01
C GLU A 153 -16.30 5.38 2.28
N PRO A 154 -16.56 5.84 1.04
CA PRO A 154 -15.56 6.53 0.22
C PRO A 154 -15.02 7.84 0.79
N GLY A 155 -15.85 8.67 1.43
CA GLY A 155 -15.43 9.95 2.01
C GLY A 155 -14.44 9.75 3.17
N THR A 156 -14.73 8.80 4.04
CA THR A 156 -13.89 8.37 5.15
C THR A 156 -12.56 7.82 4.64
N TRP A 157 -12.61 7.03 3.57
CA TRP A 157 -11.40 6.51 2.92
C TRP A 157 -10.52 7.62 2.32
N ILE A 158 -11.12 8.56 1.57
CA ILE A 158 -10.40 9.72 1.02
C ILE A 158 -9.76 10.55 2.15
N ALA A 159 -10.48 10.79 3.25
CA ALA A 159 -9.96 11.51 4.40
C ALA A 159 -8.78 10.76 5.05
N GLY A 160 -8.87 9.45 5.22
CA GLY A 160 -7.79 8.62 5.76
C GLY A 160 -6.55 8.61 4.86
N LEU A 161 -6.73 8.46 3.54
CA LEU A 161 -5.66 8.57 2.56
C LEU A 161 -4.95 9.93 2.65
N THR A 162 -5.73 11.02 2.70
CA THR A 162 -5.20 12.39 2.84
C THR A 162 -4.39 12.57 4.12
N LYS A 163 -4.88 12.03 5.24
CA LYS A 163 -4.18 12.10 6.54
C LYS A 163 -2.85 11.36 6.50
N ILE A 164 -2.82 10.11 6.00
CA ILE A 164 -1.57 9.34 5.89
C ILE A 164 -0.59 10.00 4.91
N ALA A 165 -1.08 10.48 3.76
CA ALA A 165 -0.25 11.25 2.83
C ALA A 165 0.40 12.47 3.49
N THR A 166 -0.38 13.21 4.30
CA THR A 166 0.08 14.37 5.05
C THR A 166 1.13 14.01 6.10
N ILE A 167 0.89 12.97 6.90
CA ILE A 167 1.80 12.48 7.95
C ILE A 167 3.19 12.16 7.35
N PHE A 168 3.22 11.54 6.17
CA PHE A 168 4.46 11.09 5.54
C PHE A 168 5.02 12.05 4.47
N LYS A 169 4.50 13.28 4.36
CA LYS A 169 4.98 14.28 3.39
C LYS A 169 6.47 14.58 3.50
N GLY A 170 6.99 14.58 4.73
CA GLY A 170 8.40 14.83 5.03
C GLY A 170 9.29 13.58 5.05
N ALA A 171 8.75 12.38 4.76
CA ALA A 171 9.51 11.13 4.80
C ALA A 171 9.95 10.74 3.38
N PRO A 172 11.19 11.07 2.95
CA PRO A 172 11.62 10.91 1.56
C PRO A 172 11.70 9.45 1.10
N ASN A 173 11.81 8.49 2.02
CA ASN A 173 11.78 7.06 1.72
C ASN A 173 10.37 6.52 1.44
N VAL A 174 9.30 7.27 1.77
CA VAL A 174 7.95 6.94 1.33
C VAL A 174 7.81 7.36 -0.13
N VAL A 175 7.84 6.38 -1.03
CA VAL A 175 7.88 6.63 -2.48
C VAL A 175 6.55 6.41 -3.17
N GLY A 176 5.60 5.75 -2.51
CA GLY A 176 4.30 5.46 -3.09
C GLY A 176 3.22 5.23 -2.06
N MET A 177 1.97 5.42 -2.49
CA MET A 177 0.79 5.02 -1.74
C MET A 177 -0.11 4.16 -2.63
N SER A 178 -0.36 2.91 -2.23
CA SER A 178 -1.39 2.06 -2.82
C SER A 178 -2.72 2.37 -2.17
N LEU A 179 -3.67 2.79 -3.01
CA LEU A 179 -4.88 3.46 -2.55
C LEU A 179 -5.85 2.51 -1.84
N ARG A 180 -5.95 1.26 -2.31
CA ARG A 180 -6.77 0.22 -1.70
C ARG A 180 -6.37 -1.16 -2.20
N ASN A 181 -6.15 -2.09 -1.28
CA ASN A 181 -5.88 -3.49 -1.59
C ASN A 181 -7.14 -4.24 -2.04
N GLU A 182 -7.00 -4.99 -3.13
CA GLU A 182 -7.91 -6.04 -3.60
C GLU A 182 -9.38 -5.63 -3.62
N LEU A 183 -9.72 -4.62 -4.43
CA LEU A 183 -11.13 -4.32 -4.64
C LEU A 183 -11.83 -5.59 -5.14
N ARG A 184 -12.93 -5.97 -4.47
CA ARG A 184 -13.64 -7.24 -4.69
C ARG A 184 -15.12 -7.16 -4.26
N GLY A 185 -15.90 -8.18 -4.62
CA GLY A 185 -17.23 -8.39 -4.05
C GLY A 185 -18.42 -8.02 -4.95
N PRO A 186 -19.65 -8.23 -4.49
CA PRO A 186 -20.85 -8.17 -5.35
C PRO A 186 -21.24 -6.76 -5.79
N ARG A 187 -20.73 -5.71 -5.14
CA ARG A 187 -21.01 -4.31 -5.50
C ARG A 187 -20.07 -3.74 -6.56
N GLN A 188 -19.04 -4.50 -6.93
CA GLN A 188 -18.01 -4.02 -7.84
C GLN A 188 -18.61 -3.57 -9.16
N ASN A 189 -18.21 -2.36 -9.57
CA ASN A 189 -18.56 -1.82 -10.86
C ASN A 189 -17.46 -0.84 -11.32
N ILE A 190 -17.36 -0.68 -12.63
CA ILE A 190 -16.30 0.13 -13.26
C ILE A 190 -16.52 1.62 -13.00
N ASP A 191 -17.77 2.09 -12.94
CA ASP A 191 -18.08 3.52 -12.80
C ASP A 191 -17.63 4.07 -11.45
N ASP A 192 -17.93 3.37 -10.36
CA ASP A 192 -17.49 3.74 -9.02
C ASP A 192 -15.98 3.58 -8.87
N TRP A 193 -15.36 2.57 -9.52
CA TRP A 193 -13.90 2.45 -9.54
C TRP A 193 -13.28 3.71 -10.14
N PHE A 194 -13.72 4.17 -11.32
CA PHE A 194 -13.17 5.38 -11.94
C PHE A 194 -13.43 6.61 -11.08
N LYS A 195 -14.63 6.74 -10.53
CA LYS A 195 -15.00 7.88 -9.69
C LYS A 195 -14.12 7.96 -8.45
N TYR A 196 -14.06 6.91 -7.64
CA TYR A 196 -13.43 6.96 -6.33
C TYR A 196 -11.91 6.80 -6.40
N MET A 197 -11.37 5.96 -7.29
CA MET A 197 -9.91 5.86 -7.44
C MET A 197 -9.31 7.17 -7.94
N GLN A 198 -10.00 7.90 -8.82
CA GLN A 198 -9.54 9.22 -9.25
C GLN A 198 -9.62 10.25 -8.11
N GLN A 199 -10.71 10.27 -7.34
CA GLN A 199 -10.83 11.17 -6.19
C GLN A 199 -9.76 10.90 -5.12
N GLY A 200 -9.49 9.63 -4.81
CA GLY A 200 -8.42 9.23 -3.89
C GLY A 200 -7.04 9.64 -4.42
N ALA A 201 -6.80 9.49 -5.73
CA ALA A 201 -5.54 9.88 -6.35
C ALA A 201 -5.26 11.39 -6.26
N GLU A 202 -6.26 12.22 -6.57
CA GLU A 202 -6.17 13.68 -6.45
C GLU A 202 -5.92 14.09 -5.00
N ALA A 203 -6.64 13.47 -4.05
CA ALA A 203 -6.50 13.78 -2.63
C ALA A 203 -5.10 13.44 -2.09
N VAL A 204 -4.56 12.25 -2.42
CA VAL A 204 -3.20 11.86 -2.04
C VAL A 204 -2.17 12.81 -2.64
N HIS A 205 -2.27 13.12 -3.94
CA HIS A 205 -1.30 14.00 -4.59
C HIS A 205 -1.35 15.43 -4.05
N GLY A 206 -2.54 15.97 -3.78
CA GLY A 206 -2.72 17.29 -3.18
C GLY A 206 -2.08 17.38 -1.79
N ALA A 207 -2.20 16.33 -0.97
CA ALA A 207 -1.55 16.26 0.34
C ALA A 207 -0.03 16.07 0.23
N ASN A 208 0.41 15.14 -0.61
CA ASN A 208 1.79 14.74 -0.78
C ASN A 208 2.15 14.57 -2.27
N PRO A 209 2.68 15.60 -2.94
CA PRO A 209 3.01 15.53 -4.36
C PRO A 209 4.26 14.69 -4.66
N ASN A 210 4.99 14.24 -3.63
CA ASN A 210 6.25 13.52 -3.79
C ASN A 210 6.03 12.02 -4.08
N VAL A 211 4.93 11.44 -3.62
CA VAL A 211 4.66 10.00 -3.76
C VAL A 211 4.10 9.63 -5.12
N LEU A 212 4.43 8.42 -5.58
CA LEU A 212 3.67 7.73 -6.62
C LEU A 212 2.27 7.37 -6.08
N VAL A 213 1.25 7.49 -6.91
CA VAL A 213 -0.12 7.11 -6.58
C VAL A 213 -0.43 5.82 -7.32
N ILE A 214 -0.69 4.75 -6.56
CA ILE A 214 -0.83 3.39 -7.09
C ILE A 214 -2.31 2.98 -7.06
N LEU A 215 -2.88 2.71 -8.23
CA LEU A 215 -4.28 2.31 -8.41
C LEU A 215 -4.36 0.81 -8.71
N SER A 216 -4.93 0.05 -7.79
CA SER A 216 -5.15 -1.38 -7.94
C SER A 216 -6.42 -1.70 -8.73
N GLY A 217 -6.50 -2.92 -9.24
CA GLY A 217 -7.57 -3.38 -10.13
C GLY A 217 -8.89 -3.75 -9.45
N LEU A 218 -9.76 -4.37 -10.23
CA LEU A 218 -10.95 -5.09 -9.74
C LEU A 218 -10.65 -6.58 -9.61
N THR A 219 -11.59 -7.34 -9.06
CA THR A 219 -11.49 -8.79 -8.89
C THR A 219 -10.19 -9.19 -8.17
N TYR A 220 -10.00 -8.73 -6.93
CA TYR A 220 -8.78 -9.01 -6.16
C TYR A 220 -7.52 -8.47 -6.86
N ASP A 221 -7.63 -7.29 -7.46
CA ASP A 221 -6.57 -6.65 -8.25
C ASP A 221 -6.08 -7.49 -9.44
N THR A 222 -6.82 -8.52 -9.87
CA THR A 222 -6.44 -9.36 -11.01
C THR A 222 -6.90 -8.80 -12.36
N ASP A 223 -7.79 -7.81 -12.36
CA ASP A 223 -8.34 -7.21 -13.58
C ASP A 223 -8.16 -5.68 -13.64
N LEU A 224 -7.47 -5.23 -14.69
CA LEU A 224 -7.35 -3.82 -15.11
C LEU A 224 -7.71 -3.64 -16.60
N SER A 225 -8.34 -4.63 -17.22
CA SER A 225 -8.62 -4.62 -18.66
C SER A 225 -9.49 -3.45 -19.11
N PHE A 226 -10.40 -3.01 -18.24
CA PHE A 226 -11.30 -1.88 -18.46
C PHE A 226 -10.58 -0.52 -18.58
N VAL A 227 -9.36 -0.38 -18.06
CA VAL A 227 -8.56 0.87 -18.18
C VAL A 227 -8.11 1.12 -19.62
N ARG A 228 -8.04 0.07 -20.45
CA ARG A 228 -7.71 0.21 -21.87
C ARG A 228 -8.82 0.93 -22.64
N SER A 229 -10.08 0.61 -22.36
CA SER A 229 -11.25 1.20 -23.01
C SER A 229 -11.63 2.57 -22.46
N ARG A 230 -11.34 2.83 -21.18
CA ARG A 230 -11.62 4.10 -20.53
C ARG A 230 -10.35 4.58 -19.80
N PRO A 231 -9.66 5.61 -20.30
CA PRO A 231 -8.49 6.12 -19.62
C PRO A 231 -8.86 6.79 -18.28
N VAL A 232 -7.98 6.63 -17.29
CA VAL A 232 -8.02 7.45 -16.06
C VAL A 232 -7.66 8.89 -16.41
N THR A 233 -8.47 9.84 -15.92
CA THR A 233 -8.28 11.27 -16.12
C THR A 233 -7.97 11.93 -14.78
N LEU A 234 -6.76 12.45 -14.65
CA LEU A 234 -6.27 13.14 -13.46
C LEU A 234 -5.57 14.44 -13.86
N THR A 235 -5.57 15.41 -12.96
CA THR A 235 -4.77 16.63 -13.07
C THR A 235 -3.28 16.35 -12.87
N ILE A 236 -2.97 15.25 -12.18
CA ILE A 236 -1.62 14.85 -11.83
C ILE A 236 -0.90 14.20 -13.03
N SER A 237 0.37 14.55 -13.23
CA SER A 237 1.21 13.96 -14.28
C SER A 237 2.49 13.39 -13.67
N GLY A 238 2.98 12.29 -14.26
CA GLY A 238 4.25 11.69 -13.87
C GLY A 238 4.23 11.00 -12.49
N LYS A 239 3.07 10.67 -11.93
CA LYS A 239 2.94 10.04 -10.60
C LYS A 239 2.08 8.78 -10.58
N LEU A 240 1.36 8.49 -11.66
CA LEU A 240 0.35 7.43 -11.68
C LEU A 240 0.97 6.06 -12.01
N VAL A 241 0.73 5.09 -11.14
CA VAL A 241 1.10 3.68 -11.33
C VAL A 241 -0.17 2.82 -11.19
N PHE A 242 -0.30 1.79 -11.99
CA PHE A 242 -1.34 0.77 -11.87
C PHE A 242 -0.78 -0.50 -11.25
N GLU A 243 -1.54 -1.15 -10.37
CA GLU A 243 -1.12 -2.37 -9.68
C GLU A 243 -2.05 -3.54 -10.03
N ILE A 244 -1.46 -4.71 -10.31
CA ILE A 244 -2.18 -5.98 -10.40
C ILE A 244 -1.58 -7.00 -9.44
N HIS A 245 -2.44 -7.86 -8.90
CA HIS A 245 -2.02 -9.00 -8.10
C HIS A 245 -1.96 -10.26 -8.96
N GLN A 246 -0.93 -11.07 -8.72
CA GLN A 246 -0.81 -12.38 -9.34
C GLN A 246 -0.38 -13.41 -8.30
N TYR A 247 -1.23 -14.41 -8.13
CA TYR A 247 -0.99 -15.56 -7.25
C TYR A 247 -0.64 -16.80 -8.07
N GLY A 248 0.27 -17.61 -7.55
CA GLY A 248 0.51 -18.95 -8.09
C GLY A 248 -0.59 -19.90 -7.62
N VAL A 249 -1.45 -20.36 -8.54
CA VAL A 249 -2.27 -21.54 -8.26
C VAL A 249 -1.34 -22.77 -8.20
N PRO A 250 -1.49 -23.69 -7.24
CA PRO A 250 -0.89 -25.01 -7.38
C PRO A 250 -1.62 -25.71 -8.53
N LYS A 251 -1.04 -25.61 -9.74
CA LYS A 251 -1.48 -26.19 -11.04
C LYS A 251 -2.54 -25.40 -11.82
N THR A 252 -2.13 -24.40 -12.60
CA THR A 252 -2.60 -24.16 -14.00
C THR A 252 -1.77 -23.06 -14.69
N PRO A 253 -1.58 -23.08 -16.03
CA PRO A 253 -0.53 -22.32 -16.69
C PRO A 253 -0.75 -20.81 -16.73
N THR A 254 0.33 -20.08 -16.47
CA THR A 254 0.56 -18.63 -16.42
C THR A 254 0.32 -17.85 -17.73
N THR A 255 -0.78 -18.09 -18.45
CA THR A 255 -0.95 -17.60 -19.83
C THR A 255 -1.75 -16.30 -19.99
N HIS A 256 -2.58 -15.90 -19.03
CA HIS A 256 -3.49 -14.75 -19.21
C HIS A 256 -2.87 -13.39 -18.82
N ALA A 257 -2.21 -13.29 -17.65
CA ALA A 257 -1.58 -12.03 -17.20
C ALA A 257 -0.38 -11.60 -18.07
N ALA A 258 0.43 -12.57 -18.52
CA ALA A 258 1.56 -12.32 -19.43
C ALA A 258 1.11 -11.81 -20.81
N ARG A 259 -0.11 -12.17 -21.27
CA ARG A 259 -0.70 -11.64 -22.50
C ARG A 259 -1.21 -10.21 -22.32
N PHE A 260 -1.83 -9.89 -21.18
CA PHE A 260 -2.25 -8.52 -20.89
C PHE A 260 -1.06 -7.57 -20.87
N LEU A 261 -0.01 -7.85 -20.10
CA LEU A 261 1.20 -7.02 -20.01
C LEU A 261 1.95 -6.90 -21.36
N LYS A 262 1.97 -7.93 -22.21
CA LYS A 262 2.58 -7.84 -23.55
C LYS A 262 1.74 -7.01 -24.54
N SER A 263 0.41 -7.05 -24.44
CA SER A 263 -0.50 -6.29 -25.32
C SER A 263 -0.74 -4.84 -24.87
N SER A 264 -0.76 -4.58 -23.56
CA SER A 264 -1.02 -3.24 -22.99
C SER A 264 0.22 -2.35 -23.02
N THR A 265 1.43 -2.93 -23.01
CA THR A 265 2.68 -2.19 -23.19
C THR A 265 2.92 -1.73 -24.62
N THR A 266 2.18 -2.26 -25.61
CA THR A 266 2.32 -1.91 -27.03
C THR A 266 1.24 -0.95 -27.53
N GLU A 267 -0.01 -1.03 -27.07
CA GLU A 267 -1.11 -0.26 -27.69
C GLU A 267 -1.79 0.80 -26.80
N ALA A 268 -1.67 0.75 -25.46
CA ALA A 268 -2.35 1.72 -24.58
C ALA A 268 -1.53 3.00 -24.30
N VAL A 269 -0.35 3.13 -24.91
CA VAL A 269 0.71 4.06 -24.47
C VAL A 269 0.90 5.27 -25.42
N SER A 270 0.22 5.35 -26.56
CA SER A 270 0.54 6.37 -27.58
C SER A 270 -0.42 7.56 -27.72
N THR A 271 -1.56 7.62 -27.00
CA THR A 271 -2.61 8.61 -27.36
C THR A 271 -3.02 9.62 -26.29
N SER A 272 -2.53 9.53 -25.04
CA SER A 272 -2.82 10.56 -24.02
C SER A 272 -1.55 10.87 -23.23
N GLY A 273 -1.09 12.13 -23.23
CA GLY A 273 0.18 12.62 -22.66
C GLY A 273 0.41 12.45 -21.15
N THR A 274 -0.23 11.48 -20.51
CA THR A 274 0.03 11.05 -19.13
C THR A 274 0.94 9.81 -19.17
N SER A 275 2.14 9.90 -18.58
CA SER A 275 3.02 8.74 -18.41
C SER A 275 2.38 7.71 -17.47
N ARG A 276 2.20 6.46 -17.90
CA ARG A 276 1.52 5.39 -17.13
C ARG A 276 2.46 4.19 -16.91
N CYS A 277 2.65 3.80 -15.67
CA CYS A 277 3.45 2.63 -15.28
C CYS A 277 2.59 1.51 -14.70
N PHE A 278 3.01 0.26 -14.86
CA PHE A 278 2.38 -0.91 -14.26
C PHE A 278 3.33 -1.58 -13.27
N LEU A 279 2.84 -1.85 -12.06
CA LEU A 279 3.47 -2.65 -11.01
C LEU A 279 2.74 -4.00 -10.95
N VAL A 280 3.51 -5.08 -10.84
CA VAL A 280 2.97 -6.42 -10.59
C VAL A 280 3.36 -6.80 -9.18
N SER A 281 2.36 -6.98 -8.33
CA SER A 281 2.52 -7.48 -6.97
C SER A 281 2.37 -8.99 -7.00
N LEU A 282 3.48 -9.67 -6.73
CA LEU A 282 3.51 -11.12 -6.54
C LEU A 282 3.29 -11.38 -5.05
N GLU A 283 2.16 -11.99 -4.74
CA GLU A 283 1.78 -12.31 -3.38
C GLU A 283 1.66 -13.83 -3.22
N TRP A 284 2.01 -14.31 -2.03
CA TRP A 284 1.90 -15.72 -1.65
C TRP A 284 0.71 -15.82 -0.70
N MET A 285 -0.32 -16.59 -1.09
CA MET A 285 -1.44 -16.95 -0.18
C MET A 285 -0.98 -17.98 0.85
#